data_AF-A0A5S4F9T8-F1
#
_entry.id   AF-A0A5S4F9T8-F1
#
_cell.length_a   1.000
_cell.length_b   1.000
_cell.length_c   1.000
_cell.angle_alpha   90.00
_cell.angle_beta   90.00
_cell.angle_gamma   90.00
#
_symmetry.space_group_name_H-M   'P 1'
#
loop_
_entity.id
_entity.type
_entity.pdbx_description
1 polymer ?
#
loop_
_entity_poly.entity_id
_entity_poly.type
_entity_poly.pdbx_seq_one_letter_code
_entity_poly.pdbx_strand_id
1 'polypeptide(L)'
;MTIATSAAEASAARWPGGLATRRPTGRPSWPLLFIEGGNEDGGTINYACAQLTASPRVGRAFWLDVGDGRQDDYAAVDGADYEVVVHDGSVRSIMAALDGVRQVAEDANAAGERPVVLIITMVGVWRLLSDWARARSVRNKAAQAKLREDRDADIEVSRHHRNDSYDMHQALVAALRRIPGIVVMTGRGHWVSPTDKAGQPVSGPREYVLDTHWGLGSVATLWLRLAGGSLPQVIALNSPVAARPGALPALGEDWSLEQIVFDVLRLDATTAAVPVVVAPHPDRSPEEIIADALNEESTWERLSELYREAEPLHHLVVTNEHRREEELGRMLARLAEQRAVSDPQVIDELGAALQAADTVAALHDVAGRVRSARSQGQVSLADRVRLEQAYKTRMAELRTQEQASQQQSEEVGS
;
A
#
# COMPACT_ATOMS: atom_id res chain seq x y z
N MET A 1 22.27 11.37 3.09
CA MET A 1 21.71 10.86 4.36
C MET A 1 22.39 9.52 4.60
N THR A 2 23.22 9.39 5.63
CA THR A 2 24.00 8.16 5.86
C THR A 2 23.04 7.04 6.22
N ILE A 3 22.88 6.04 5.35
CA ILE A 3 22.14 4.81 5.67
C ILE A 3 22.85 4.22 6.89
N ALA A 4 22.19 4.25 8.04
CA ALA A 4 22.72 3.68 9.26
C ALA A 4 22.92 2.18 9.02
N THR A 5 24.18 1.77 8.84
CA THR A 5 24.59 0.38 8.76
C THR A 5 24.07 -0.30 10.03
N SER A 6 23.21 -1.30 9.87
CA SER A 6 22.63 -1.95 11.04
C SER A 6 23.75 -2.61 11.86
N ALA A 7 23.62 -2.68 13.19
CA ALA A 7 24.60 -3.37 14.04
C ALA A 7 24.84 -4.84 13.59
N ALA A 8 23.87 -5.42 12.88
CA ALA A 8 23.96 -6.73 12.25
C ALA A 8 24.97 -6.79 11.09
N GLU A 9 25.02 -5.77 10.23
CA GLU A 9 25.99 -5.67 9.11
C GLU A 9 27.42 -5.43 9.61
N ALA A 10 27.58 -4.65 10.69
CA ALA A 10 28.88 -4.37 11.29
C ALA A 10 29.60 -5.63 11.84
N SER A 11 28.84 -6.69 12.17
CA SER A 11 29.39 -7.95 12.71
C SER A 11 29.64 -9.04 11.65
N ALA A 12 29.36 -8.76 10.38
CA ALA A 12 29.36 -9.80 9.36
C ALA A 12 30.78 -10.22 8.95
N ALA A 13 31.08 -11.51 9.05
CA ALA A 13 32.30 -12.11 8.50
C ALA A 13 32.19 -12.22 6.98
N ARG A 14 33.20 -11.74 6.26
CA ARG A 14 33.31 -11.84 4.81
C ARG A 14 34.02 -13.13 4.42
N TRP A 15 33.32 -14.00 3.70
CA TRP A 15 33.86 -15.23 3.14
C TRP A 15 34.45 -14.96 1.74
N PRO A 16 35.37 -15.81 1.26
CA PRO A 16 35.83 -15.77 -0.12
C PRO A 16 34.63 -15.85 -1.09
N GLY A 17 34.64 -15.01 -2.15
CA GLY A 17 33.51 -14.89 -3.08
C GLY A 17 32.49 -13.81 -2.71
N GLY A 18 32.74 -13.00 -1.68
CA GLY A 18 31.92 -11.82 -1.36
C GLY A 18 30.72 -12.10 -0.44
N LEU A 19 30.53 -13.34 0.01
CA LEU A 19 29.46 -13.71 0.93
C LEU A 19 29.70 -13.11 2.32
N ALA A 20 28.82 -12.22 2.77
CA ALA A 20 28.81 -11.70 4.14
C ALA A 20 27.83 -12.50 5.01
N THR A 21 28.28 -13.01 6.16
CA THR A 21 27.44 -13.78 7.09
C THR A 21 27.57 -13.28 8.52
N ARG A 22 26.48 -13.35 9.29
CA ARG A 22 26.50 -13.13 10.75
C ARG A 22 25.91 -14.34 11.46
N ARG A 23 26.25 -14.52 12.74
CA ARG A 23 25.59 -15.52 13.59
C ARG A 23 24.14 -15.10 13.91
N PRO A 24 23.23 -16.06 14.10
CA PRO A 24 21.89 -15.77 14.60
C PRO A 24 21.98 -15.21 16.03
N THR A 25 21.08 -14.29 16.37
CA THR A 25 21.09 -13.64 17.70
C THR A 25 20.43 -14.49 18.78
N GLY A 26 19.55 -15.43 18.40
CA GLY A 26 18.75 -16.23 19.33
C GLY A 26 17.72 -15.43 20.14
N ARG A 27 17.62 -14.12 19.91
CA ARG A 27 16.69 -13.22 20.60
C ARG A 27 15.26 -13.44 20.10
N PRO A 28 14.25 -13.52 21.00
CA PRO A 28 12.86 -13.61 20.58
C PRO A 28 12.44 -12.34 19.85
N SER A 29 11.51 -12.49 18.89
CA SER A 29 10.90 -11.33 18.24
C SER A 29 9.83 -10.71 19.13
N TRP A 30 9.58 -9.41 18.97
CA TRP A 30 8.40 -8.77 19.54
C TRP A 30 7.09 -9.45 19.07
N PRO A 31 6.07 -9.61 19.94
CA PRO A 31 4.86 -10.33 19.57
C PRO A 31 4.02 -9.59 18.53
N LEU A 32 3.69 -10.29 17.45
CA LEU A 32 2.67 -9.90 16.48
C LEU A 32 1.52 -10.90 16.58
N LEU A 33 0.47 -10.56 17.32
CA LEU A 33 -0.69 -11.42 17.53
C LEU A 33 -1.71 -11.20 16.41
N PHE A 34 -2.33 -12.27 15.93
CA PHE A 34 -3.52 -12.21 15.10
C PHE A 34 -4.67 -12.90 15.83
N ILE A 35 -5.73 -12.16 16.12
CA ILE A 35 -6.91 -12.67 16.81
C ILE A 35 -8.11 -12.48 15.90
N GLU A 36 -8.83 -13.55 15.63
CA GLU A 36 -10.02 -13.53 14.80
C GLU A 36 -11.11 -14.42 15.38
N GLY A 37 -12.34 -14.20 14.94
CA GLY A 37 -13.50 -14.99 15.33
C GLY A 37 -14.69 -14.69 14.44
N GLY A 38 -15.81 -15.34 14.75
CA GLY A 38 -17.09 -15.12 14.08
C GLY A 38 -17.66 -13.73 14.32
N ASN A 39 -18.84 -13.47 13.74
CA ASN A 39 -19.54 -12.19 13.88
C ASN A 39 -19.88 -11.90 15.35
N GLU A 40 -20.28 -12.93 16.09
CA GLU A 40 -20.58 -12.85 17.52
C GLU A 40 -19.35 -12.60 18.40
N ASP A 41 -18.14 -12.85 17.90
CA ASP A 41 -16.92 -12.84 18.71
C ASP A 41 -16.20 -11.48 18.73
N GLY A 42 -16.57 -10.55 17.85
CA GLY A 42 -15.91 -9.23 17.76
C GLY A 42 -15.91 -8.47 19.09
N GLY A 43 -17.01 -8.57 19.85
CA GLY A 43 -17.12 -7.98 21.19
C GLY A 43 -16.09 -8.55 22.17
N THR A 44 -15.91 -9.87 22.16
CA THR A 44 -14.95 -10.59 22.99
C THR A 44 -13.50 -10.25 22.62
N ILE A 45 -13.19 -10.16 21.32
CA ILE A 45 -11.86 -9.78 20.83
C ILE A 45 -11.49 -8.38 21.33
N ASN A 46 -12.38 -7.41 21.11
CA ASN A 46 -12.15 -6.02 21.52
C ASN A 46 -12.10 -5.88 23.05
N TYR A 47 -12.93 -6.61 23.80
CA TYR A 47 -12.88 -6.66 25.26
C TYR A 47 -11.54 -7.21 25.77
N ALA A 48 -11.02 -8.28 25.15
CA ALA A 48 -9.71 -8.84 25.49
C ALA A 48 -8.56 -7.86 25.15
N CYS A 49 -8.67 -7.12 24.04
CA CYS A 49 -7.72 -6.06 23.68
C CYS A 49 -7.71 -4.94 24.73
N ALA A 50 -8.88 -4.44 25.14
CA ALA A 50 -8.99 -3.42 26.16
C ALA A 50 -8.42 -3.89 27.52
N GLN A 51 -8.72 -5.12 27.94
CA GLN A 51 -8.13 -5.69 29.15
C GLN A 51 -6.60 -5.77 29.11
N LEU A 52 -5.99 -6.05 27.95
CA LEU A 52 -4.53 -6.06 27.82
C LEU A 52 -3.92 -4.71 28.19
N THR A 53 -4.61 -3.61 27.83
CA THR A 53 -4.15 -2.24 28.11
C THR A 53 -4.17 -1.91 29.60
N ALA A 54 -5.04 -2.57 30.38
CA ALA A 54 -5.08 -2.46 31.83
C ALA A 54 -3.91 -3.15 32.55
N SER A 55 -3.12 -3.96 31.83
CA SER A 55 -2.06 -4.76 32.42
C SER A 55 -0.95 -3.89 33.01
N PRO A 56 -0.52 -4.12 34.27
CA PRO A 56 0.64 -3.43 34.83
C PRO A 56 1.95 -3.88 34.18
N ARG A 57 1.92 -4.82 33.24
CA ARG A 57 3.10 -5.31 32.51
C ARG A 57 3.30 -4.60 31.17
N VAL A 58 2.33 -3.79 30.74
CA VAL A 58 2.43 -2.98 29.52
C VAL A 58 2.61 -1.50 29.87
N GLY A 59 3.14 -0.75 28.91
CA GLY A 59 3.28 0.70 28.97
C GLY A 59 2.13 1.38 28.24
N ARG A 60 2.43 2.45 27.48
CA ARG A 60 1.42 3.13 26.66
C ARG A 60 0.79 2.17 25.65
N ALA A 61 -0.53 2.24 25.50
CA ALA A 61 -1.26 1.46 24.52
C ALA A 61 -1.96 2.39 23.51
N PHE A 62 -1.95 1.98 22.24
CA PHE A 62 -2.55 2.71 21.14
C PHE A 62 -3.56 1.84 20.42
N TRP A 63 -4.71 2.41 20.08
CA TRP A 63 -5.73 1.75 19.27
C TRP A 63 -5.91 2.48 17.95
N LEU A 64 -5.49 1.84 16.86
CA LEU A 64 -5.70 2.30 15.50
C LEU A 64 -6.93 1.59 14.92
N ASP A 65 -8.10 2.16 15.18
CA ASP A 65 -9.35 1.63 14.64
C ASP A 65 -9.56 2.09 13.20
N VAL A 66 -9.39 1.16 12.26
CA VAL A 66 -9.72 1.38 10.87
C VAL A 66 -11.12 0.82 10.62
N GLY A 67 -12.14 1.66 10.71
CA GLY A 67 -13.46 1.41 10.14
C GLY A 67 -14.44 0.54 10.94
N ASP A 68 -14.15 0.16 12.18
CA ASP A 68 -15.14 -0.40 13.12
C ASP A 68 -15.92 0.73 13.82
N GLY A 69 -15.21 1.77 14.27
CA GLY A 69 -15.76 2.98 14.87
C GLY A 69 -16.31 2.75 16.28
N ARG A 70 -15.86 1.69 16.96
CA ARG A 70 -16.38 1.25 18.26
C ARG A 70 -15.32 1.29 19.36
N GLN A 71 -14.11 1.74 19.07
CA GLN A 71 -13.01 1.73 20.01
C GLN A 71 -13.31 2.54 21.27
N ASP A 72 -14.10 3.61 21.20
CA ASP A 72 -14.38 4.45 22.37
C ASP A 72 -15.29 3.74 23.41
N ASP A 73 -16.13 2.80 22.96
CA ASP A 73 -17.03 2.04 23.85
C ASP A 73 -16.23 1.21 24.87
N TYR A 74 -15.03 0.75 24.48
CA TYR A 74 -14.19 -0.12 25.29
C TYR A 74 -13.40 0.61 26.38
N ALA A 75 -13.47 1.95 26.44
CA ALA A 75 -12.92 2.72 27.55
C ALA A 75 -13.71 2.49 28.85
N ALA A 76 -14.91 1.90 28.76
CA ALA A 76 -15.70 1.47 29.89
C ALA A 76 -15.21 0.15 30.54
N VAL A 77 -14.27 -0.57 29.91
CA VAL A 77 -13.66 -1.77 30.50
C VAL A 77 -12.80 -1.35 31.69
N ASP A 78 -12.94 -2.07 32.82
CA ASP A 78 -12.23 -1.73 34.05
C ASP A 78 -10.71 -1.70 33.85
N GLY A 79 -10.09 -0.60 34.26
CA GLY A 79 -8.66 -0.35 34.12
C GLY A 79 -8.13 -0.13 32.70
N ALA A 80 -8.98 -0.15 31.66
CA ALA A 80 -8.50 0.08 30.29
C ALA A 80 -7.83 1.46 30.15
N ASP A 81 -6.63 1.46 29.56
CA ASP A 81 -5.78 2.64 29.45
C ASP A 81 -5.10 2.67 28.07
N TYR A 82 -5.76 3.30 27.10
CA TYR A 82 -5.26 3.41 25.74
C TYR A 82 -5.61 4.75 25.09
N GLU A 83 -4.81 5.10 24.09
CA GLU A 83 -4.99 6.29 23.26
C GLU A 83 -5.52 5.88 21.88
N VAL A 84 -6.61 6.51 21.43
CA VAL A 84 -7.13 6.29 20.08
C VAL A 84 -6.30 7.07 19.07
N VAL A 85 -5.77 6.37 18.08
CA VAL A 85 -4.93 6.96 17.05
C VAL A 85 -5.80 7.60 15.97
N VAL A 86 -5.69 8.91 15.82
CA VAL A 86 -6.46 9.66 14.82
C VAL A 86 -5.82 9.52 13.44
N HIS A 87 -6.65 9.21 12.44
CA HIS A 87 -6.25 9.16 11.04
C HIS A 87 -7.38 9.66 10.13
N ASP A 88 -7.05 10.06 8.90
CA ASP A 88 -8.01 10.62 7.92
C ASP A 88 -8.61 9.57 6.96
N GLY A 89 -8.38 8.28 7.25
CA GLY A 89 -8.77 7.17 6.37
C GLY A 89 -7.90 7.00 5.13
N SER A 90 -6.81 7.76 4.96
CA SER A 90 -5.83 7.51 3.91
C SER A 90 -4.75 6.51 4.35
N VAL A 91 -4.25 5.72 3.39
CA VAL A 91 -3.10 4.82 3.63
C VAL A 91 -1.89 5.60 4.14
N ARG A 92 -1.67 6.82 3.64
CA ARG A 92 -0.59 7.71 4.10
C ARG A 92 -0.72 8.05 5.58
N SER A 93 -1.91 8.44 6.03
CA SER A 93 -2.15 8.78 7.44
C SER A 93 -1.98 7.56 8.35
N ILE A 94 -2.47 6.39 7.91
CA ILE A 94 -2.29 5.12 8.62
C ILE A 94 -0.81 4.76 8.74
N MET A 95 -0.03 4.83 7.66
CA MET A 95 1.42 4.54 7.70
C MET A 95 2.17 5.52 8.60
N ALA A 96 1.82 6.81 8.55
CA ALA A 96 2.41 7.82 9.44
C ALA A 96 2.08 7.56 10.92
N ALA A 97 0.86 7.10 11.22
CA ALA A 97 0.47 6.66 12.55
C ALA A 97 1.30 5.46 13.03
N LEU A 98 1.52 4.46 12.18
CA LEU A 98 2.36 3.31 12.51
C LEU A 98 3.81 3.71 12.78
N ASP A 99 4.37 4.63 11.99
CA ASP A 99 5.71 5.18 12.23
C ASP A 99 5.79 5.98 13.53
N GLY A 100 4.74 6.73 13.87
CA GLY A 100 4.64 7.43 15.15
C GLY A 100 4.65 6.46 16.34
N VAL A 101 3.82 5.42 16.30
CA VAL A 101 3.78 4.38 17.34
C VAL A 101 5.11 3.63 17.43
N ARG A 102 5.76 3.34 16.29
CA ARG A 102 7.11 2.75 16.27
C ARG A 102 8.10 3.63 17.03
N GLN A 103 8.10 4.94 16.80
CA GLN A 103 9.00 5.87 17.48
C GLN A 103 8.75 5.86 18.99
N VAL A 104 7.49 5.92 19.44
CA VAL A 104 7.16 5.84 20.87
C VAL A 104 7.66 4.53 21.48
N ALA A 105 7.50 3.41 20.79
CA ALA A 105 8.00 2.13 21.25
C ALA A 105 9.54 2.07 21.30
N GLU A 106 10.23 2.67 20.33
CA GLU A 106 11.70 2.80 20.36
C GLU A 106 12.19 3.61 21.56
N ASP A 107 11.55 4.76 21.81
CA ASP A 107 11.88 5.64 22.92
C ASP A 107 11.64 4.96 24.27
N ALA A 108 10.49 4.30 24.44
CA ALA A 108 10.14 3.54 25.65
C ALA A 108 11.15 2.42 25.92
N ASN A 109 11.53 1.65 24.89
CA ASN A 109 12.52 0.58 25.05
C ASN A 109 13.92 1.12 25.39
N ALA A 110 14.32 2.24 24.77
CA ALA A 110 15.59 2.89 25.08
C ALA A 110 15.64 3.41 26.53
N ALA A 111 14.49 3.85 27.06
CA ALA A 111 14.32 4.26 28.45
C ALA A 111 14.15 3.08 29.43
N GLY A 112 14.04 1.83 28.94
CA GLY A 112 13.78 0.66 29.77
C GLY A 112 12.37 0.63 30.35
N GLU A 113 11.43 1.33 29.72
CA GLU A 113 10.02 1.34 30.10
C GLU A 113 9.32 0.03 29.71
N ARG A 114 8.06 -0.10 30.14
CA ARG A 114 7.23 -1.26 29.81
C ARG A 114 6.89 -1.26 28.32
N PRO A 115 6.68 -2.45 27.69
CA PRO A 115 6.34 -2.57 26.28
C PRO A 115 5.14 -1.72 25.87
N VAL A 116 5.29 -0.98 24.76
CA VAL A 116 4.17 -0.32 24.10
C VAL A 116 3.27 -1.36 23.43
N VAL A 117 1.96 -1.12 23.46
CA VAL A 117 0.93 -1.94 22.80
C VAL A 117 0.33 -1.19 21.62
N LEU A 118 0.17 -1.85 20.48
CA LEU A 118 -0.64 -1.38 19.35
C LEU A 118 -1.75 -2.37 19.06
N ILE A 119 -2.99 -1.91 19.04
CA ILE A 119 -4.17 -2.66 18.57
C ILE A 119 -4.58 -2.08 17.22
N ILE A 120 -4.83 -2.95 16.23
CA ILE A 120 -5.23 -2.53 14.87
C ILE A 120 -6.30 -3.45 14.26
N THR A 121 -7.33 -2.84 13.68
CA THR A 121 -8.45 -3.54 13.01
C THR A 121 -8.12 -3.90 11.55
N MET A 122 -7.75 -5.16 11.28
CA MET A 122 -7.28 -5.56 9.94
C MET A 122 -8.39 -5.73 8.90
N VAL A 123 -9.63 -6.00 9.34
CA VAL A 123 -10.78 -6.11 8.42
C VAL A 123 -11.02 -4.78 7.71
N GLY A 124 -11.04 -3.68 8.46
CA GLY A 124 -11.25 -2.38 7.86
C GLY A 124 -10.03 -1.85 7.11
N VAL A 125 -8.81 -2.23 7.49
CA VAL A 125 -7.62 -2.02 6.64
C VAL A 125 -7.81 -2.69 5.28
N TRP A 126 -8.20 -3.97 5.25
CA TRP A 126 -8.38 -4.70 4.00
C TRP A 126 -9.52 -4.12 3.14
N ARG A 127 -10.63 -3.74 3.78
CA ARG A 127 -11.74 -3.04 3.13
C ARG A 127 -11.31 -1.70 2.53
N LEU A 128 -10.58 -0.88 3.28
CA LEU A 128 -10.08 0.43 2.84
C LEU A 128 -9.18 0.28 1.59
N LEU A 129 -8.28 -0.70 1.58
CA LEU A 129 -7.41 -0.95 0.42
C LEU A 129 -8.20 -1.45 -0.79
N SER A 130 -9.16 -2.35 -0.58
CA SER A 130 -10.04 -2.85 -1.64
C SER A 130 -10.91 -1.75 -2.24
N ASP A 131 -11.48 -0.88 -1.40
CA ASP A 131 -12.26 0.28 -1.81
C ASP A 131 -11.42 1.30 -2.57
N TRP A 132 -10.17 1.53 -2.13
CA TRP A 132 -9.21 2.36 -2.85
C TRP A 132 -8.94 1.84 -4.27
N ALA A 133 -8.72 0.53 -4.43
CA ALA A 133 -8.49 -0.07 -5.75
C ALA A 133 -9.73 0.04 -6.64
N ARG A 134 -10.93 -0.17 -6.08
CA ARG A 134 -12.19 0.00 -6.79
C ARG A 134 -12.41 1.46 -7.21
N ALA A 135 -12.16 2.42 -6.33
CA ALA A 135 -12.27 3.84 -6.66
C ALA A 135 -11.30 4.23 -7.79
N ARG A 136 -10.10 3.66 -7.81
CA ARG A 136 -9.12 3.88 -8.88
C ARG A 136 -9.53 3.24 -10.20
N SER A 137 -10.11 2.03 -10.18
CA SER A 137 -10.57 1.36 -11.41
C SER A 137 -11.68 2.15 -12.09
N VAL A 138 -12.63 2.70 -11.33
CA VAL A 138 -13.74 3.52 -11.86
C VAL A 138 -13.24 4.83 -12.48
N ARG A 139 -12.15 5.42 -11.96
CA ARG A 139 -11.61 6.71 -12.43
C ARG A 139 -10.81 6.63 -13.73
N ASN A 140 -10.46 5.44 -14.22
CA ASN A 140 -9.63 5.32 -15.42
C ASN A 140 -10.42 5.69 -16.69
N LYS A 141 -9.71 6.12 -17.75
CA LYS A 141 -10.34 6.65 -18.98
C LYS A 141 -11.26 5.65 -19.67
N ALA A 142 -10.88 4.36 -19.67
CA ALA A 142 -11.66 3.30 -20.29
C ALA A 142 -12.95 3.03 -19.52
N ALA A 143 -12.89 2.95 -18.19
CA ALA A 143 -14.04 2.83 -17.32
C ALA A 143 -14.97 4.04 -17.45
N GLN A 144 -14.42 5.26 -17.51
CA GLN A 144 -15.19 6.48 -17.73
C GLN A 144 -15.82 6.57 -19.11
N ALA A 145 -15.25 5.92 -20.14
CA ALA A 145 -15.90 5.79 -21.44
C ALA A 145 -17.10 4.83 -21.35
N LYS A 146 -16.88 3.65 -20.76
CA LYS A 146 -17.93 2.64 -20.55
C LYS A 146 -19.10 3.17 -19.70
N LEU A 147 -18.81 3.90 -18.63
CA LEU A 147 -19.82 4.51 -17.75
C LEU A 147 -20.59 5.67 -18.40
N ARG A 148 -20.03 6.30 -19.44
CA ARG A 148 -20.74 7.31 -20.24
C ARG A 148 -21.74 6.66 -21.18
N GLU A 149 -21.43 5.48 -21.69
CA GLU A 149 -22.31 4.69 -22.57
C GLU A 149 -23.40 3.97 -21.75
N ASP A 150 -23.04 3.40 -20.60
CA ASP A 150 -23.94 2.72 -19.68
C ASP A 150 -23.56 3.03 -18.23
N ARG A 151 -24.43 3.76 -17.52
CA ARG A 151 -24.18 4.17 -16.13
C ARG A 151 -24.10 3.00 -15.15
N ASP A 152 -24.72 1.87 -15.49
CA ASP A 152 -24.76 0.67 -14.66
C ASP A 152 -23.74 -0.39 -15.13
N ALA A 153 -22.85 -0.01 -16.06
CA ALA A 153 -21.83 -0.90 -16.58
C ALA A 153 -20.95 -1.47 -15.46
N ASP A 154 -20.79 -2.80 -15.46
CA ASP A 154 -19.84 -3.45 -14.55
C ASP A 154 -18.40 -3.07 -14.91
N ILE A 155 -17.67 -2.55 -13.91
CA ILE A 155 -16.28 -2.13 -14.02
C ILE A 155 -15.41 -3.11 -13.24
N GLU A 156 -14.80 -4.04 -13.96
CA GLU A 156 -13.86 -4.97 -13.35
C GLU A 156 -12.65 -4.24 -12.78
N VAL A 157 -12.26 -4.58 -11.54
CA VAL A 157 -11.01 -4.11 -10.95
C VAL A 157 -9.85 -4.84 -11.63
N SER A 158 -9.09 -4.08 -12.42
CA SER A 158 -7.92 -4.59 -13.14
C SER A 158 -6.94 -5.28 -12.19
N ARG A 159 -6.18 -6.26 -12.72
CA ARG A 159 -5.16 -6.97 -11.94
C ARG A 159 -4.12 -6.02 -11.32
N HIS A 160 -3.75 -4.96 -12.04
CA HIS A 160 -2.82 -3.95 -11.54
C HIS A 160 -3.32 -3.27 -10.26
N HIS A 161 -4.57 -2.79 -10.22
CA HIS A 161 -5.11 -2.13 -9.03
C HIS A 161 -5.27 -3.09 -7.83
N ARG A 162 -5.54 -4.38 -8.10
CA ARG A 162 -5.54 -5.42 -7.05
C ARG A 162 -4.13 -5.65 -6.50
N ASN A 163 -3.13 -5.75 -7.37
CA ASN A 163 -1.74 -5.91 -6.96
C ASN A 163 -1.26 -4.71 -6.13
N ASP A 164 -1.60 -3.48 -6.52
CA ASP A 164 -1.29 -2.27 -5.72
C ASP A 164 -1.83 -2.39 -4.28
N SER A 165 -3.04 -2.95 -4.12
CA SER A 165 -3.65 -3.17 -2.80
C SER A 165 -2.92 -4.24 -1.98
N TYR A 166 -2.45 -5.30 -2.64
CA TYR A 166 -1.60 -6.29 -2.00
C TYR A 166 -0.28 -5.69 -1.57
N ASP A 167 0.38 -4.90 -2.42
CA ASP A 167 1.66 -4.27 -2.09
C ASP A 167 1.54 -3.29 -0.93
N MET A 168 0.47 -2.47 -0.91
CA MET A 168 0.17 -1.61 0.24
C MET A 168 -0.11 -2.39 1.52
N HIS A 169 -0.86 -3.51 1.42
CA HIS A 169 -1.08 -4.38 2.57
C HIS A 169 0.23 -4.99 3.08
N GLN A 170 1.12 -5.44 2.18
CA GLN A 170 2.43 -5.97 2.55
C GLN A 170 3.31 -4.90 3.20
N ALA A 171 3.30 -3.66 2.68
CA ALA A 171 4.02 -2.54 3.27
C ALA A 171 3.53 -2.22 4.69
N LEU A 172 2.21 -2.26 4.91
CA LEU A 172 1.60 -2.05 6.22
C LEU A 172 1.99 -3.16 7.21
N VAL A 173 1.90 -4.43 6.79
CA VAL A 173 2.33 -5.57 7.62
C VAL A 173 3.83 -5.49 7.93
N ALA A 174 4.65 -5.07 6.97
CA ALA A 174 6.08 -4.85 7.17
C ALA A 174 6.36 -3.69 8.15
N ALA A 175 5.51 -2.65 8.19
CA ALA A 175 5.59 -1.60 9.20
C ALA A 175 5.22 -2.13 10.60
N LEU A 176 4.12 -2.89 10.73
CA LEU A 176 3.71 -3.52 11.99
C LEU A 176 4.81 -4.41 12.58
N ARG A 177 5.46 -5.24 11.73
CA ARG A 177 6.58 -6.11 12.15
C ARG A 177 7.83 -5.37 12.63
N ARG A 178 7.96 -4.08 12.32
CA ARG A 178 9.09 -3.24 12.71
C ARG A 178 8.86 -2.47 14.02
N ILE A 179 7.64 -2.51 14.57
CA ILE A 179 7.35 -1.90 15.87
C ILE A 179 8.00 -2.74 16.96
N PRO A 180 8.89 -2.16 17.80
CA PRO A 180 9.47 -2.87 18.93
C PRO A 180 8.50 -2.89 20.12
N GLY A 181 7.34 -3.51 19.94
CA GLY A 181 6.27 -3.55 20.93
C GLY A 181 5.30 -4.69 20.68
N ILE A 182 4.28 -4.81 21.52
CA ILE A 182 3.24 -5.82 21.37
C ILE A 182 2.24 -5.30 20.34
N VAL A 183 2.06 -6.03 19.24
CA VAL A 183 1.07 -5.68 18.21
C VAL A 183 -0.05 -6.70 18.20
N VAL A 184 -1.30 -6.24 18.27
CA VAL A 184 -2.51 -7.06 18.23
C VAL A 184 -3.31 -6.70 16.99
N MET A 185 -3.33 -7.59 16.01
CA MET A 185 -4.14 -7.49 14.80
C MET A 185 -5.48 -8.20 15.04
N THR A 186 -6.58 -7.47 14.93
CA THR A 186 -7.92 -8.04 15.05
C THR A 186 -8.50 -8.35 13.67
N GLY A 187 -9.20 -9.47 13.57
CA GLY A 187 -9.77 -10.00 12.33
C GLY A 187 -11.15 -10.59 12.52
N ARG A 188 -11.76 -10.97 11.40
CA ARG A 188 -13.03 -11.70 11.36
C ARG A 188 -12.90 -12.86 10.40
N GLY A 189 -13.52 -13.97 10.75
CA GLY A 189 -13.62 -15.14 9.89
C GLY A 189 -15.01 -15.75 9.95
N HIS A 190 -15.37 -16.48 8.89
CA HIS A 190 -16.66 -17.13 8.81
C HIS A 190 -16.59 -18.40 7.94
N TRP A 191 -17.54 -19.31 8.18
CA TRP A 191 -17.68 -20.52 7.39
C TRP A 191 -18.50 -20.24 6.13
N VAL A 192 -17.94 -20.52 4.96
CA VAL A 192 -18.65 -20.46 3.68
C VAL A 192 -18.98 -21.87 3.19
N SER A 193 -20.17 -22.03 2.64
CA SER A 193 -20.51 -23.26 1.92
C SER A 193 -19.78 -23.27 0.58
N PRO A 194 -19.19 -24.41 0.16
CA PRO A 194 -18.56 -24.49 -1.14
C PRO A 194 -19.61 -24.25 -2.24
N THR A 195 -19.24 -23.48 -3.25
CA THR A 195 -20.09 -23.17 -4.41
C THR A 195 -19.43 -23.64 -5.70
N ASP A 196 -20.24 -24.07 -6.67
CA ASP A 196 -19.74 -24.36 -8.02
C ASP A 196 -19.45 -23.07 -8.82
N LYS A 197 -19.00 -23.23 -10.07
CA LYS A 197 -18.72 -22.10 -10.98
C LYS A 197 -19.96 -21.27 -11.34
N ALA A 198 -21.17 -21.79 -11.10
CA ALA A 198 -22.43 -21.09 -11.31
C ALA A 198 -22.95 -20.43 -10.02
N GLY A 199 -22.17 -20.46 -8.93
CA GLY A 199 -22.54 -19.89 -7.63
C GLY A 199 -23.56 -20.73 -6.86
N GLN A 200 -23.84 -21.96 -7.30
CA GLN A 200 -24.77 -22.85 -6.61
C GLN A 200 -24.06 -23.59 -5.47
N PRO A 201 -24.68 -23.71 -4.28
CA PRO A 201 -24.11 -24.49 -3.18
C PRO A 201 -23.91 -25.94 -3.59
N VAL A 202 -22.70 -26.47 -3.37
CA VAL A 202 -22.40 -27.89 -3.56
C VAL A 202 -22.27 -28.60 -2.22
N SER A 203 -22.53 -29.91 -2.23
CA SER A 203 -22.28 -30.74 -1.04
C SER A 203 -20.77 -30.86 -0.83
N GLY A 204 -20.29 -30.40 0.33
CA GLY A 204 -18.88 -30.44 0.69
C GLY A 204 -18.62 -29.84 2.07
N PRO A 205 -17.41 -30.04 2.63
CA PRO A 205 -17.02 -29.38 3.87
C PRO A 205 -17.06 -27.86 3.67
N ARG A 206 -17.57 -27.15 4.68
CA ARG A 206 -17.50 -25.69 4.69
C ARG A 206 -16.03 -25.26 4.76
N GLU A 207 -15.69 -24.21 4.03
CA GLU A 207 -14.38 -23.59 4.08
C GLU A 207 -14.41 -22.43 5.07
N TYR A 208 -13.36 -22.27 5.87
CA TYR A 208 -13.25 -21.12 6.76
C TYR A 208 -12.49 -20.01 6.05
N VAL A 209 -13.15 -18.87 5.86
CA VAL A 209 -12.61 -17.72 5.13
C VAL A 209 -12.42 -16.56 6.10
N LEU A 210 -11.29 -15.86 5.95
CA LEU A 210 -11.02 -14.63 6.67
C LEU A 210 -11.49 -13.43 5.85
N ASP A 211 -12.08 -12.44 6.52
CA ASP A 211 -12.43 -11.13 5.91
C ASP A 211 -11.21 -10.20 5.80
N THR A 212 -10.04 -10.70 6.17
CA THR A 212 -8.76 -10.02 6.07
C THR A 212 -7.92 -10.63 4.94
N HIS A 213 -6.77 -10.05 4.65
CA HIS A 213 -5.85 -10.66 3.69
C HIS A 213 -5.34 -12.03 4.21
N TRP A 214 -5.52 -13.08 3.42
CA TRP A 214 -5.18 -14.48 3.76
C TRP A 214 -3.75 -14.70 4.28
N GLY A 215 -2.80 -13.85 3.90
CA GLY A 215 -1.40 -13.94 4.33
C GLY A 215 -1.14 -13.60 5.80
N LEU A 216 -2.09 -12.99 6.53
CA LEU A 216 -1.86 -12.50 7.90
C LEU A 216 -1.49 -13.59 8.90
N GLY A 217 -2.13 -14.76 8.81
CA GLY A 217 -1.84 -15.89 9.70
C GLY A 217 -0.39 -16.37 9.59
N SER A 218 0.23 -16.22 8.43
CA SER A 218 1.61 -16.67 8.20
C SER A 218 2.67 -15.75 8.81
N VAL A 219 2.34 -14.47 9.03
CA VAL A 219 3.27 -13.48 9.58
C VAL A 219 3.14 -13.29 11.09
N ALA A 220 1.99 -13.68 11.66
CA ALA A 220 1.73 -13.57 13.09
C ALA A 220 2.65 -14.49 13.89
N THR A 221 3.14 -14.00 15.03
CA THR A 221 3.81 -14.82 16.05
C THR A 221 2.85 -15.86 16.62
N LEU A 222 1.60 -15.48 16.84
CA LEU A 222 0.54 -16.38 17.28
C LEU A 222 -0.78 -15.99 16.60
N TRP A 223 -1.49 -16.98 16.07
CA TRP A 223 -2.84 -16.83 15.54
C TRP A 223 -3.83 -17.50 16.48
N LEU A 224 -4.71 -16.72 17.09
CA LEU A 224 -5.81 -17.14 17.95
C LEU A 224 -7.15 -17.05 17.20
N ARG A 225 -7.94 -18.11 17.25
CA ARG A 225 -9.34 -18.13 16.83
C ARG A 225 -10.25 -18.21 18.05
N LEU A 226 -11.17 -17.25 18.16
CA LEU A 226 -12.32 -17.37 19.02
C LEU A 226 -13.44 -18.08 18.26
N ALA A 227 -14.17 -18.94 18.97
CA ALA A 227 -15.35 -19.61 18.45
C ALA A 227 -16.42 -19.54 19.54
N GLY A 228 -17.46 -18.75 19.31
CA GLY A 228 -18.56 -18.55 20.26
C GLY A 228 -18.98 -19.85 20.97
N GLY A 229 -18.89 -19.84 22.31
CA GLY A 229 -19.23 -20.98 23.16
C GLY A 229 -18.17 -22.09 23.30
N SER A 230 -16.99 -21.94 22.68
CA SER A 230 -15.86 -22.86 22.79
C SER A 230 -14.66 -22.17 23.44
N LEU A 231 -13.71 -22.96 23.93
CA LEU A 231 -12.40 -22.42 24.30
C LEU A 231 -11.69 -21.83 23.07
N PRO A 232 -10.95 -20.71 23.24
CA PRO A 232 -10.10 -20.17 22.18
C PRO A 232 -9.11 -21.20 21.68
N GLN A 233 -8.88 -21.21 20.37
CA GLN A 233 -7.98 -22.15 19.72
C GLN A 233 -6.78 -21.42 19.15
N VAL A 234 -5.58 -21.85 19.53
CA VAL A 234 -4.35 -21.42 18.87
C VAL A 234 -4.26 -22.15 17.53
N ILE A 235 -4.39 -21.42 16.43
CA ILE A 235 -4.34 -21.95 15.06
C ILE A 235 -2.90 -22.11 14.59
N ALA A 236 -2.04 -21.15 14.93
CA ALA A 236 -0.63 -21.17 14.56
C ALA A 236 0.23 -20.51 15.64
N LEU A 237 1.46 -21.00 15.78
CA LEU A 237 2.48 -20.46 16.68
C LEU A 237 3.84 -20.46 15.98
N ASN A 238 4.33 -19.27 15.65
CA ASN A 238 5.59 -19.01 14.96
C ASN A 238 6.65 -18.47 15.94
N SER A 239 6.81 -19.15 17.09
CA SER A 239 7.82 -18.81 18.09
C SER A 239 8.52 -20.07 18.61
N PRO A 240 9.81 -20.28 18.32
CA PRO A 240 10.56 -21.43 18.82
C PRO A 240 10.83 -21.35 20.33
N VAL A 241 10.67 -20.17 20.94
CA VAL A 241 10.85 -19.95 22.38
C VAL A 241 9.61 -20.38 23.16
N ALA A 242 8.43 -20.20 22.57
CA ALA A 242 7.14 -20.48 23.21
C ALA A 242 6.83 -21.98 23.26
N ALA A 243 6.98 -22.68 22.13
CA ALA A 243 6.74 -24.13 22.07
C ALA A 243 7.56 -24.80 20.96
N ARG A 244 7.64 -26.13 21.01
CA ARG A 244 8.15 -26.91 19.88
C ARG A 244 7.18 -26.81 18.70
N PRO A 245 7.67 -26.73 17.45
CA PRO A 245 6.80 -26.74 16.27
C PRO A 245 5.79 -27.90 16.31
N GLY A 246 4.51 -27.61 16.06
CA GLY A 246 3.42 -28.58 16.08
C GLY A 246 2.79 -28.84 17.46
N ALA A 247 3.38 -28.36 18.56
CA ALA A 247 2.78 -28.43 19.89
C ALA A 247 2.09 -27.09 20.22
N LEU A 248 0.81 -26.99 19.85
CA LEU A 248 0.02 -25.79 20.11
C LEU A 248 -0.47 -25.78 21.56
N PRO A 249 -0.33 -24.66 22.29
CA PRO A 249 -0.79 -24.57 23.67
C PRO A 249 -2.32 -24.54 23.73
N ALA A 250 -2.87 -25.25 24.72
CA ALA A 250 -4.29 -25.13 25.07
C ALA A 250 -4.47 -23.92 25.99
N LEU A 251 -5.54 -23.15 25.76
CA LEU A 251 -5.92 -22.02 26.60
C LEU A 251 -7.09 -22.44 27.51
N GLY A 252 -7.06 -21.95 28.75
CA GLY A 252 -8.12 -22.20 29.73
C GLY A 252 -9.36 -21.33 29.49
N GLU A 253 -10.37 -21.50 30.33
CA GLU A 253 -11.60 -20.69 30.30
C GLU A 253 -11.31 -19.21 30.63
N ASP A 254 -10.41 -18.97 31.60
CA ASP A 254 -10.01 -17.63 32.05
C ASP A 254 -8.82 -17.05 31.25
N TRP A 255 -8.74 -17.36 29.96
CA TRP A 255 -7.65 -16.88 29.11
C TRP A 255 -7.62 -15.34 29.05
N SER A 256 -6.42 -14.79 28.88
CA SER A 256 -6.24 -13.36 28.62
C SER A 256 -5.09 -13.12 27.64
N LEU A 257 -5.09 -11.96 26.99
CA LEU A 257 -3.97 -11.57 26.14
C LEU A 257 -2.69 -11.32 26.94
N GLU A 258 -2.79 -10.89 28.20
CA GLU A 258 -1.65 -10.78 29.09
C GLU A 258 -0.98 -12.15 29.27
N GLN A 259 -1.77 -13.18 29.62
CA GLN A 259 -1.27 -14.55 29.77
C GLN A 259 -0.62 -15.06 28.47
N ILE A 260 -1.24 -14.80 27.33
CA ILE A 260 -0.70 -15.21 26.03
C ILE A 260 0.65 -14.52 25.76
N VAL A 261 0.73 -13.20 25.92
CA VAL A 261 1.95 -12.43 25.64
C VAL A 261 3.09 -12.86 26.56
N PHE A 262 2.81 -12.96 27.85
CA PHE A 262 3.88 -13.03 28.84
C PHE A 262 4.16 -14.44 29.36
N ASP A 263 3.17 -15.33 29.37
CA ASP A 263 3.34 -16.67 29.94
C ASP A 263 3.47 -17.72 28.83
N VAL A 264 2.66 -17.60 27.76
CA VAL A 264 2.74 -18.50 26.60
C VAL A 264 3.90 -18.11 25.68
N LEU A 265 3.94 -16.85 25.22
CA LEU A 265 5.01 -16.36 24.34
C LEU A 265 6.29 -16.01 25.09
N ARG A 266 6.23 -15.91 26.42
CA ARG A 266 7.37 -15.63 27.30
C ARG A 266 8.11 -14.36 26.89
N LEU A 267 7.36 -13.31 26.56
CA LEU A 267 7.94 -12.02 26.21
C LEU A 267 8.82 -11.51 27.37
N ASP A 268 10.09 -11.30 27.04
CA ASP A 268 11.01 -10.52 27.84
C ASP A 268 11.45 -9.30 27.03
N ALA A 269 10.94 -8.13 27.43
CA ALA A 269 11.18 -6.85 26.78
C ALA A 269 12.68 -6.48 26.70
N THR A 270 13.48 -6.97 27.65
CA THR A 270 14.92 -6.65 27.72
C THR A 270 15.73 -7.42 26.67
N THR A 271 15.23 -8.57 26.23
CA THR A 271 15.92 -9.45 25.27
C THR A 271 15.21 -9.52 23.92
N ALA A 272 13.96 -9.07 23.80
CA ALA A 272 13.24 -9.01 22.54
C ALA A 272 13.96 -8.16 21.49
N ALA A 273 13.84 -8.52 20.21
CA ALA A 273 14.43 -7.79 19.09
C ALA A 273 13.44 -7.64 17.95
N VAL A 274 13.54 -6.53 17.22
CA VAL A 274 12.80 -6.38 15.96
C VAL A 274 13.38 -7.35 14.92
N PRO A 275 12.55 -8.12 14.20
CA PRO A 275 13.02 -8.95 13.09
C PRO A 275 13.79 -8.11 12.06
N VAL A 276 15.00 -8.55 11.73
CA VAL A 276 15.78 -7.95 10.63
C VAL A 276 15.17 -8.43 9.31
N VAL A 277 14.31 -7.60 8.73
CA VAL A 277 13.76 -7.81 7.39
C VAL A 277 14.49 -6.87 6.43
N VAL A 278 15.23 -7.44 5.49
CA VAL A 278 15.83 -6.67 4.40
C VAL A 278 14.75 -6.49 3.35
N ALA A 279 14.30 -5.25 3.15
CA ALA A 279 13.42 -4.94 2.04
C ALA A 279 14.19 -5.13 0.73
N PRO A 280 13.56 -5.65 -0.34
CA PRO A 280 14.16 -5.62 -1.66
C PRO A 280 14.44 -4.16 -2.02
N HIS A 281 15.71 -3.82 -2.14
CA HIS A 281 16.11 -2.55 -2.72
C HIS A 281 16.04 -2.71 -4.24
N PRO A 282 15.57 -1.72 -5.02
CA PRO A 282 15.87 -1.71 -6.44
C PRO A 282 17.40 -1.87 -6.61
N ASP A 283 17.83 -2.54 -7.68
CA ASP A 283 19.25 -2.89 -7.88
C ASP A 283 20.18 -1.67 -7.86
N ARG A 284 19.64 -0.44 -8.00
CA ARG A 284 20.31 0.83 -7.75
C ARG A 284 19.72 1.62 -6.59
N SER A 285 20.61 2.29 -5.86
CA SER A 285 20.28 3.29 -4.85
C SER A 285 19.60 4.54 -5.45
N PRO A 286 18.81 5.30 -4.66
CA PRO A 286 18.29 6.60 -5.11
C PRO A 286 19.41 7.52 -5.62
N GLU A 287 20.58 7.52 -4.95
CA GLU A 287 21.74 8.31 -5.34
C GLU A 287 22.30 7.92 -6.70
N GLU A 288 22.39 6.61 -7.01
CA GLU A 288 22.82 6.12 -8.33
C GLU A 288 21.81 6.44 -9.42
N ILE A 289 20.51 6.33 -9.12
CA ILE A 289 19.42 6.72 -10.04
C ILE A 289 19.49 8.22 -10.34
N ILE A 290 19.70 9.05 -9.32
CA ILE A 290 19.86 10.51 -9.50
C ILE A 290 21.11 10.81 -10.32
N ALA A 291 22.25 10.19 -10.00
CA ALA A 291 23.50 10.42 -10.72
C ALA A 291 23.38 10.06 -12.20
N ASP A 292 22.72 8.95 -12.52
CA ASP A 292 22.47 8.53 -13.90
C ASP A 292 21.45 9.44 -14.59
N ALA A 293 20.38 9.84 -13.91
CA ALA A 293 19.39 10.76 -14.46
C ALA A 293 19.96 12.16 -14.76
N LEU A 294 20.90 12.63 -13.93
CA LEU A 294 21.57 13.91 -14.10
C LEU A 294 22.73 13.88 -15.09
N ASN A 295 23.13 12.69 -15.56
CA ASN A 295 24.15 12.58 -16.60
C ASN A 295 23.67 13.26 -17.88
N GLU A 296 24.52 14.12 -18.46
CA GLU A 296 24.19 14.85 -19.67
C GLU A 296 24.01 13.95 -20.89
N GLU A 297 24.50 12.71 -20.86
CA GLU A 297 24.35 11.75 -21.95
C GLU A 297 23.07 10.90 -21.84
N SER A 298 22.33 11.01 -20.73
CA SER A 298 21.13 10.21 -20.50
C SER A 298 20.01 10.58 -21.48
N THR A 299 19.61 9.58 -22.28
CA THR A 299 18.56 9.72 -23.28
C THR A 299 17.16 9.64 -22.66
N TRP A 300 16.13 9.95 -23.46
CA TRP A 300 14.74 9.76 -23.05
C TRP A 300 14.44 8.30 -22.67
N GLU A 301 14.93 7.34 -23.45
CA GLU A 301 14.73 5.91 -23.19
C GLU A 301 15.34 5.54 -21.84
N ARG A 302 16.56 6.02 -21.59
CA ARG A 302 17.26 5.77 -20.34
C ARG A 302 16.52 6.35 -19.14
N LEU A 303 16.05 7.59 -19.25
CA LEU A 303 15.27 8.23 -18.19
C LEU A 303 13.91 7.54 -17.97
N SER A 304 13.31 6.98 -19.02
CA SER A 304 12.08 6.20 -18.94
C SER A 304 12.28 4.82 -18.29
N GLU A 305 13.46 4.22 -18.47
CA GLU A 305 13.88 3.04 -17.71
C GLU A 305 14.07 3.38 -16.24
N LEU A 306 14.84 4.43 -15.93
CA LEU A 306 15.07 4.88 -14.56
C LEU A 306 13.77 5.25 -13.86
N TYR A 307 12.82 5.86 -14.56
CA TYR A 307 11.48 6.15 -14.03
C TYR A 307 10.74 4.88 -13.61
N ARG A 308 10.81 3.80 -14.40
CA ARG A 308 10.19 2.51 -14.06
C ARG A 308 10.94 1.81 -12.92
N GLU A 309 12.27 1.82 -12.97
CA GLU A 309 13.14 1.24 -11.92
C GLU A 309 12.91 1.91 -10.57
N ALA A 310 12.69 3.23 -10.56
CA ALA A 310 12.48 4.04 -9.38
C ALA A 310 11.04 4.06 -8.87
N GLU A 311 10.09 3.30 -9.43
CA GLU A 311 8.68 3.32 -9.04
C GLU A 311 8.46 3.23 -7.52
N PRO A 312 9.12 2.31 -6.78
CA PRO A 312 8.97 2.23 -5.31
C PRO A 312 9.48 3.48 -4.58
N LEU A 313 10.33 4.26 -5.24
CA LEU A 313 11.06 5.39 -4.70
C LEU A 313 10.52 6.75 -5.16
N HIS A 314 9.47 6.80 -5.99
CA HIS A 314 8.97 8.04 -6.59
C HIS A 314 8.62 9.14 -5.58
N HIS A 315 8.17 8.75 -4.39
CA HIS A 315 7.76 9.64 -3.31
C HIS A 315 8.95 10.21 -2.50
N LEU A 316 10.17 9.71 -2.71
CA LEU A 316 11.34 10.24 -2.02
C LEU A 316 11.63 11.66 -2.47
N VAL A 317 11.83 12.56 -1.51
CA VAL A 317 12.24 13.95 -1.78
C VAL A 317 13.74 13.98 -1.97
N VAL A 318 14.18 14.47 -3.12
CA VAL A 318 15.58 14.52 -3.55
C VAL A 318 15.98 15.94 -3.91
N THR A 319 17.29 16.23 -3.91
CA THR A 319 17.82 17.51 -4.40
C THR A 319 18.09 17.42 -5.90
N ASN A 320 17.43 18.25 -6.69
CA ASN A 320 17.58 18.27 -8.14
C ASN A 320 18.80 19.09 -8.62
N GLU A 321 19.01 19.17 -9.93
CA GLU A 321 20.14 19.88 -10.57
C GLU A 321 20.19 21.38 -10.24
N HIS A 322 19.07 21.96 -9.81
CA HIS A 322 18.96 23.36 -9.42
C HIS A 322 19.08 23.58 -7.90
N ARG A 323 19.51 22.54 -7.16
CA ARG A 323 19.60 22.55 -5.69
C ARG A 323 18.27 22.82 -5.00
N ARG A 324 17.17 22.33 -5.58
CA ARG A 324 15.81 22.41 -5.01
C ARG A 324 15.30 21.02 -4.65
N GLU A 325 14.43 20.95 -3.65
CA GLU A 325 13.75 19.72 -3.27
C GLU A 325 12.63 19.39 -4.25
N GLU A 326 12.59 18.16 -4.73
CA GLU A 326 11.60 17.64 -5.68
C GLU A 326 11.39 16.14 -5.42
N GLU A 327 10.18 15.61 -5.64
CA GLU A 327 9.94 14.16 -5.61
C GLU A 327 10.72 13.46 -6.74
N LEU A 328 11.42 12.36 -6.45
CA LEU A 328 12.26 11.64 -7.42
C LEU A 328 11.49 11.28 -8.69
N GLY A 329 10.24 10.82 -8.56
CA GLY A 329 9.40 10.49 -9.72
C GLY A 329 9.13 11.72 -10.60
N ARG A 330 8.91 12.89 -9.99
CA ARG A 330 8.70 14.15 -10.74
C ARG A 330 9.97 14.61 -11.44
N MET A 331 11.11 14.52 -10.76
CA MET A 331 12.41 14.86 -11.32
C MET A 331 12.70 14.01 -12.57
N LEU A 332 12.54 12.69 -12.47
CA LEU A 332 12.77 11.75 -13.58
C LEU A 332 11.83 12.02 -14.77
N ALA A 333 10.53 12.23 -14.51
CA ALA A 333 9.56 12.54 -15.56
C ALA A 333 9.88 13.86 -16.28
N ARG A 334 10.27 14.88 -15.52
CA ARG A 334 10.65 16.20 -16.05
C ARG A 334 11.92 16.12 -16.91
N LEU A 335 12.95 15.44 -16.43
CA LEU A 335 14.19 15.24 -17.18
C LEU A 335 13.92 14.45 -18.48
N ALA A 336 13.10 13.40 -18.42
CA ALA A 336 12.70 12.67 -19.61
C ALA A 336 12.02 13.61 -20.63
N GLU A 337 11.07 14.45 -20.19
CA GLU A 337 10.41 15.41 -21.08
C GLU A 337 11.38 16.43 -21.71
N GLN A 338 12.40 16.88 -20.97
CA GLN A 338 13.44 17.76 -21.50
C GLN A 338 14.34 17.09 -22.55
N ARG A 339 14.52 15.76 -22.44
CA ARG A 339 15.39 14.95 -23.30
C ARG A 339 14.66 14.31 -24.47
N ALA A 340 13.35 14.46 -24.56
CA ALA A 340 12.57 13.98 -25.70
C ALA A 340 13.02 14.68 -26.99
N VAL A 341 13.38 13.89 -28.00
CA VAL A 341 13.78 14.38 -29.32
C VAL A 341 12.66 14.07 -30.30
N SER A 342 12.21 15.09 -31.03
CA SER A 342 11.17 14.90 -32.01
C SER A 342 11.63 14.00 -33.16
N ASP A 343 10.84 12.99 -33.48
CA ASP A 343 10.98 12.25 -34.73
C ASP A 343 10.38 13.11 -35.86
N PRO A 344 11.18 13.57 -36.84
CA PRO A 344 10.69 14.45 -37.90
C PRO A 344 9.52 13.86 -38.68
N GLN A 345 9.53 12.54 -38.93
CA GLN A 345 8.46 11.89 -39.66
C GLN A 345 7.16 11.92 -38.86
N VAL A 346 7.22 11.66 -37.55
CA VAL A 346 6.06 11.71 -36.67
C VAL A 346 5.52 13.13 -36.54
N ILE A 347 6.39 14.14 -36.46
CA ILE A 347 5.96 15.55 -36.42
C ILE A 347 5.27 15.97 -37.71
N ASP A 348 5.83 15.62 -38.88
CA ASP A 348 5.26 15.95 -40.18
C ASP A 348 3.91 15.25 -40.37
N GLU A 349 3.81 13.96 -40.02
CA GLU A 349 2.56 13.20 -40.07
C GLU A 349 1.48 13.80 -39.15
N LEU A 350 1.84 14.18 -37.92
CA LEU A 350 0.91 14.80 -36.97
C LEU A 350 0.50 16.20 -37.42
N GLY A 351 1.43 16.99 -37.95
CA GLY A 351 1.17 18.31 -38.50
C GLY A 351 0.22 18.26 -39.70
N ALA A 352 0.47 17.35 -40.65
CA ALA A 352 -0.41 17.12 -41.79
C ALA A 352 -1.80 16.63 -41.36
N ALA A 353 -1.86 15.72 -40.38
CA ALA A 353 -3.13 15.21 -39.86
C ALA A 353 -3.94 16.32 -39.14
N LEU A 354 -3.29 17.22 -38.40
CA LEU A 354 -3.96 18.38 -37.79
C LEU A 354 -4.54 19.32 -38.86
N GLN A 355 -3.84 19.56 -39.97
CA GLN A 355 -4.33 20.40 -41.05
C GLN A 355 -5.47 19.73 -41.85
N ALA A 356 -5.37 18.44 -42.09
CA ALA A 356 -6.36 17.67 -42.85
C ALA A 356 -7.65 17.38 -42.07
N ALA A 357 -7.64 17.53 -40.73
CA ALA A 357 -8.83 17.33 -39.90
C ALA A 357 -9.95 18.30 -40.30
N ASP A 358 -11.05 17.75 -40.78
CA ASP A 358 -12.26 18.44 -41.25
C ASP A 358 -13.40 18.41 -40.23
N THR A 359 -13.24 17.66 -39.14
CA THR A 359 -14.22 17.56 -38.06
C THR A 359 -13.55 17.69 -36.69
N VAL A 360 -14.31 18.14 -35.69
CA VAL A 360 -13.85 18.20 -34.30
C VAL A 360 -13.45 16.81 -33.77
N ALA A 361 -14.15 15.75 -34.22
CA ALA A 361 -13.84 14.38 -33.86
C ALA A 361 -12.47 13.92 -34.40
N ALA A 362 -12.20 14.17 -35.69
CA ALA A 362 -10.89 13.88 -36.29
C ALA A 362 -9.76 14.67 -35.58
N LEU A 363 -10.02 15.92 -35.22
CA LEU A 363 -9.05 16.76 -34.53
C LEU A 363 -8.73 16.21 -33.11
N HIS A 364 -9.71 15.65 -32.39
CA HIS A 364 -9.49 14.97 -31.12
C HIS A 364 -8.69 13.68 -31.25
N ASP A 365 -8.89 12.92 -32.32
CA ASP A 365 -8.11 11.72 -32.63
C ASP A 365 -6.63 12.06 -32.82
N VAL A 366 -6.34 13.10 -33.61
CA VAL A 366 -4.96 13.59 -33.81
C VAL A 366 -4.35 14.04 -32.48
N ALA A 367 -5.09 14.74 -31.63
CA ALA A 367 -4.61 15.08 -30.28
C ALA A 367 -4.32 13.83 -29.41
N GLY A 368 -5.04 12.72 -29.63
CA GLY A 368 -4.74 11.41 -29.05
C GLY A 368 -3.40 10.86 -29.53
N ARG A 369 -3.15 10.91 -30.83
CA ARG A 369 -1.88 10.48 -31.46
C ARG A 369 -0.69 11.32 -30.97
N VAL A 370 -0.84 12.64 -30.83
CA VAL A 370 0.18 13.53 -30.23
C VAL A 370 0.54 13.09 -28.81
N ARG A 371 -0.46 12.74 -27.98
CA ARG A 371 -0.22 12.26 -26.61
C ARG A 371 0.51 10.91 -26.61
N SER A 372 0.17 10.01 -27.53
CA SER A 372 0.84 8.71 -27.69
C SER A 372 2.31 8.89 -28.09
N ALA A 373 2.58 9.69 -29.12
CA ALA A 373 3.93 9.97 -29.60
C ALA A 373 4.80 10.63 -28.52
N ARG A 374 4.23 11.54 -27.72
CA ARG A 374 4.91 12.11 -26.54
C ARG A 374 5.27 11.04 -25.50
N SER A 375 4.37 10.11 -25.22
CA SER A 375 4.64 9.02 -24.26
C SER A 375 5.72 8.04 -24.73
N GLN A 376 6.09 8.13 -26.01
CA GLN A 376 7.16 7.35 -26.66
C GLN A 376 8.43 8.18 -26.89
N GLY A 377 8.49 9.42 -26.38
CA GLY A 377 9.67 10.29 -26.55
C GLY A 377 9.82 10.91 -27.94
N GLN A 378 8.90 10.64 -28.87
CA GLN A 378 8.98 11.04 -30.29
C GLN A 378 8.55 12.49 -30.54
N VAL A 379 8.15 13.23 -29.51
CA VAL A 379 7.71 14.63 -29.61
C VAL A 379 8.36 15.43 -28.49
N SER A 380 9.26 16.34 -28.86
CA SER A 380 9.87 17.28 -27.92
C SER A 380 8.84 18.24 -27.32
N LEU A 381 9.18 18.87 -26.19
CA LEU A 381 8.36 19.91 -25.59
C LEU A 381 8.09 21.08 -26.56
N ALA A 382 9.09 21.47 -27.36
CA ALA A 382 8.95 22.58 -28.30
C ALA A 382 7.94 22.25 -29.41
N ASP A 383 8.01 21.05 -29.98
CA ASP A 383 7.09 20.63 -31.03
C ASP A 383 5.70 20.30 -30.48
N ARG A 384 5.60 19.82 -29.24
CA ARG A 384 4.30 19.72 -28.54
C ARG A 384 3.59 21.07 -28.50
N VAL A 385 4.30 22.13 -28.11
CA VAL A 385 3.70 23.48 -28.03
C VAL A 385 3.27 23.95 -29.42
N ARG A 386 4.04 23.69 -30.48
CA ARG A 386 3.64 24.01 -31.86
C ARG A 386 2.40 23.24 -32.29
N LEU A 387 2.35 21.93 -32.04
CA LEU A 387 1.20 21.08 -32.37
C LEU A 387 -0.06 21.49 -31.59
N GLU A 388 0.08 21.90 -30.33
CA GLU A 388 -1.03 22.42 -29.52
C GLU A 388 -1.56 23.76 -30.04
N GLN A 389 -0.69 24.64 -30.51
CA GLN A 389 -1.10 25.88 -31.16
C GLN A 389 -1.83 25.59 -32.47
N ALA A 390 -1.30 24.71 -33.32
CA ALA A 390 -1.94 24.30 -34.56
C ALA A 390 -3.33 23.68 -34.32
N TYR A 391 -3.44 22.81 -33.30
CA TYR A 391 -4.72 22.25 -32.85
C TYR A 391 -5.73 23.35 -32.45
N LYS A 392 -5.31 24.33 -31.65
CA LYS A 392 -6.20 25.43 -31.21
C LYS A 392 -6.68 26.28 -32.38
N THR A 393 -5.79 26.61 -33.31
CA THR A 393 -6.13 27.35 -34.52
C THR A 393 -7.15 26.58 -35.36
N ARG A 394 -6.90 25.30 -35.63
CA ARG A 394 -7.81 24.48 -36.42
C ARG A 394 -9.18 24.29 -35.76
N MET A 395 -9.19 24.13 -34.44
CA MET A 395 -10.43 24.01 -33.68
C MET A 395 -11.29 25.29 -33.75
N ALA A 396 -10.66 26.46 -33.80
CA ALA A 396 -11.37 27.72 -33.98
C ALA A 396 -11.98 27.81 -35.40
N GLU A 397 -11.21 27.45 -36.44
CA GLU A 397 -11.69 27.43 -37.83
C GLU A 397 -12.91 26.52 -38.02
N LEU A 398 -12.85 25.29 -37.50
CA LEU A 398 -13.95 24.32 -37.61
C LEU A 398 -15.22 24.82 -36.92
N ARG A 399 -15.10 25.45 -35.75
CA ARG A 399 -16.26 26.03 -35.04
C ARG A 399 -16.89 27.19 -35.81
N THR A 400 -16.08 28.03 -36.45
CA THR A 400 -16.59 29.12 -37.30
C THR A 400 -17.31 28.55 -38.53
N GLN A 401 -16.80 27.48 -39.13
CA GLN A 401 -17.44 26.79 -40.26
C GLN A 401 -18.78 26.14 -39.86
N GLU A 402 -18.85 25.50 -38.69
CA GLU A 402 -20.10 24.95 -38.14
C GLU A 402 -21.15 26.04 -37.92
N GLN A 403 -20.75 27.18 -37.33
CA GLN A 403 -21.64 28.32 -37.10
C GLN A 403 -22.17 28.95 -38.40
N ALA A 404 -21.29 29.12 -39.41
CA ALA A 404 -21.69 29.64 -40.71
C ALA A 404 -22.65 28.69 -41.45
N SER A 405 -22.45 27.37 -41.31
CA SER A 405 -23.32 26.35 -41.92
C SER A 405 -24.70 26.29 -41.25
N GLN A 406 -24.76 26.53 -39.93
CA GLN A 406 -26.01 26.62 -39.18
C GLN A 406 -26.81 27.85 -39.57
N GLN A 407 -26.17 29.02 -39.70
CA GLN A 407 -26.84 30.26 -40.13
C GLN A 407 -27.39 30.18 -41.56
N GLN A 408 -26.65 29.57 -42.50
CA GLN A 408 -27.15 29.34 -43.85
C GLN A 408 -28.34 28.35 -43.90
N SER A 409 -28.36 27.38 -42.99
CA SER A 409 -29.47 26.43 -42.89
C SER A 409 -30.74 27.07 -42.31
N GLU A 410 -30.60 28.08 -41.44
CA GLU A 410 -31.72 28.87 -40.90
C GLU A 410 -32.27 29.87 -41.92
N GLU A 411 -31.44 30.49 -42.75
CA GLU A 411 -31.87 31.44 -43.81
C GLU A 411 -32.59 30.78 -44.99
N VAL A 412 -32.30 29.51 -45.29
CA VAL A 412 -32.97 28.76 -46.38
C VAL A 412 -34.28 28.10 -45.90
N GLY A 413 -34.49 28.00 -44.58
CA GLY A 413 -35.70 27.45 -43.96
C GLY A 413 -36.79 28.47 -43.61
N SER A 414 -36.51 29.77 -43.72
CA SER A 414 -37.47 30.88 -43.62
C SER A 414 -37.90 31.37 -44.99
#